data_AF-A0A6B2G547-F1
#
_entry.id   AF-A0A6B2G547-F1
#
_cell.length_a   1.000
_cell.length_b   1.000
_cell.length_c   1.000
_cell.angle_alpha   90.00
_cell.angle_beta   90.00
_cell.angle_gamma   90.00
#
_symmetry.space_group_name_H-M   'P 1'
#
loop_
_entity.id
_entity.type
_entity.pdbx_description
1 polymer ?
#
loop_
_entity_poly.entity_id
_entity_poly.type
_entity_poly.pdbx_seq_one_letter_code
_entity_poly.pdbx_strand_id
1 'polypeptide(L)'
;MVVPVNSYNLYYRDGLGNISTSSVHAQGNNKLLILQPRFPLFGGWKTYYYVSYILTPIGFLFKDKSNPQQRKFIFELLGSPMKDFLIDDATVKVLLPEGSIYMGLKYHGVNFDSIGISESHSYLDFYG
;
A
#
# COMPACT_ATOMS: atom_id res chain seq x y z
N MET A 1 -12.63 -1.22 -4.84
CA MET A 1 -11.52 -0.72 -4.00
C MET A 1 -11.41 0.79 -4.19
N VAL A 2 -11.28 1.58 -3.12
CA VAL A 2 -11.32 3.06 -3.19
C VAL A 2 -9.94 3.64 -2.91
N VAL A 3 -9.27 4.20 -3.91
CA VAL A 3 -7.90 4.72 -3.77
C VAL A 3 -7.88 6.26 -3.84
N PRO A 4 -6.82 6.92 -3.34
CA PRO A 4 -6.70 8.37 -3.40
C PRO A 4 -6.79 8.92 -4.84
N VAL A 5 -7.36 10.11 -5.01
CA VAL A 5 -7.57 10.74 -6.33
C VAL A 5 -6.27 10.99 -7.11
N ASN A 6 -5.17 11.28 -6.42
CA ASN A 6 -3.86 11.52 -7.03
C ASN A 6 -3.08 10.24 -7.35
N SER A 7 -3.70 9.06 -7.20
CA SER A 7 -3.07 7.79 -7.59
C SER A 7 -2.86 7.70 -9.11
N TYR A 8 -1.73 7.16 -9.53
CA TYR A 8 -1.40 6.92 -10.94
C TYR A 8 -0.64 5.59 -11.09
N ASN A 9 -0.44 5.14 -12.33
CA ASN A 9 0.19 3.85 -12.65
C ASN A 9 -0.43 2.68 -11.89
N LEU A 10 -1.77 2.58 -11.92
CA LEU A 10 -2.49 1.49 -11.29
C LEU A 10 -2.29 0.21 -12.09
N TYR A 11 -1.99 -0.90 -11.41
CA TYR A 11 -1.92 -2.21 -12.05
C TYR A 11 -2.60 -3.29 -11.22
N TYR A 12 -3.21 -4.23 -11.93
CA TYR A 12 -3.93 -5.37 -11.39
C TYR A 12 -3.43 -6.64 -12.06
N ARG A 13 -2.77 -7.51 -11.30
CA ARG A 13 -2.10 -8.70 -11.82
C ARG A 13 -2.24 -9.87 -10.85
N ASP A 14 -2.00 -11.08 -11.34
CA ASP A 14 -1.79 -12.27 -10.51
C ASP A 14 -0.42 -12.89 -10.79
N GLY A 15 -0.19 -14.10 -10.29
CA GLY A 15 1.04 -14.85 -10.54
C GLY A 15 1.26 -15.22 -12.02
N LEU A 16 0.21 -15.19 -12.85
CA LEU A 16 0.28 -15.50 -14.29
C LEU A 16 0.41 -14.24 -15.15
N GLY A 17 0.38 -13.05 -14.57
CA GLY A 17 0.55 -11.78 -15.26
C GLY A 17 -0.65 -10.85 -15.12
N ASN A 18 -0.78 -9.92 -16.07
CA ASN A 18 -1.78 -8.86 -16.01
C ASN A 18 -3.22 -9.42 -16.13
N ILE A 19 -4.13 -8.84 -15.34
CA ILE A 19 -5.57 -9.11 -15.45
C ILE A 19 -6.23 -7.87 -16.06
N SER A 20 -6.68 -7.98 -17.31
CA SER A 20 -7.27 -6.86 -18.05
C SER A 20 -8.72 -6.56 -17.67
N THR A 21 -9.40 -7.45 -16.95
CA THR A 21 -10.77 -7.26 -16.46
C THR A 21 -10.79 -6.34 -15.23
N SER A 22 -10.47 -5.07 -15.45
CA SER A 22 -10.52 -4.00 -14.45
C SER A 22 -10.95 -2.68 -15.06
N SER A 23 -11.53 -1.80 -14.24
CA SER A 23 -11.86 -0.43 -14.63
C SER A 23 -11.64 0.54 -13.47
N VAL A 24 -11.41 1.81 -13.83
CA VAL A 24 -11.24 2.90 -12.86
C VAL A 24 -12.26 3.98 -13.14
N HIS A 25 -12.98 4.39 -12.11
CA HIS A 25 -13.99 5.45 -12.17
C HIS A 25 -13.64 6.56 -11.20
N ALA A 26 -13.94 7.81 -11.56
CA ALA A 26 -13.87 8.92 -10.61
C ALA A 26 -15.03 8.79 -9.61
N GLN A 27 -14.75 8.97 -8.32
CA GLN A 27 -15.75 8.90 -7.25
C GLN A 27 -15.48 10.01 -6.24
N GLY A 28 -16.04 11.20 -6.48
CA GLY A 28 -15.80 12.38 -5.64
C GLY A 28 -14.30 12.72 -5.59
N ASN A 29 -13.74 12.80 -4.38
CA ASN A 29 -12.31 13.04 -4.15
C ASN A 29 -11.45 11.76 -4.12
N ASN A 30 -11.96 10.66 -4.69
CA ASN A 30 -11.28 9.36 -4.76
C ASN A 30 -11.43 8.74 -6.16
N LYS A 31 -10.73 7.62 -6.38
CA LYS A 31 -10.92 6.74 -7.53
C LYS A 31 -11.48 5.40 -7.06
N LEU A 32 -12.49 4.92 -7.77
CA LEU A 32 -13.07 3.59 -7.57
C LEU A 32 -12.47 2.62 -8.57
N LEU A 33 -11.76 1.61 -8.07
CA LEU A 33 -11.25 0.48 -8.83
C LEU A 33 -12.27 -0.66 -8.77
N ILE A 34 -12.73 -1.07 -9.94
CA ILE A 34 -13.51 -2.29 -10.13
C ILE A 34 -12.54 -3.36 -10.62
N LEU A 35 -12.43 -4.44 -9.85
CA LEU A 35 -11.50 -5.54 -10.11
C LEU A 35 -12.31 -6.81 -10.27
N GLN A 36 -12.23 -7.41 -11.45
CA GLN A 36 -12.90 -8.67 -11.74
C GLN A 36 -11.83 -9.78 -11.82
N PRO A 37 -11.92 -10.83 -10.96
CA PRO A 37 -11.04 -11.99 -11.05
C PRO A 37 -11.20 -12.73 -12.38
N ARG A 38 -10.21 -13.57 -12.75
CA ARG A 38 -10.25 -14.36 -14.01
C ARG A 38 -11.41 -15.35 -14.09
N PHE A 39 -11.98 -15.71 -12.95
CA PHE A 39 -13.10 -16.65 -12.83
C PHE A 39 -14.01 -16.23 -11.68
N PRO A 40 -15.32 -16.55 -11.74
CA PRO A 40 -16.24 -16.29 -10.63
C PRO A 40 -15.84 -17.09 -9.40
N LEU A 41 -15.94 -16.49 -8.21
CA LEU A 41 -15.63 -17.16 -6.95
C LEU A 41 -16.88 -17.85 -6.40
N PHE A 42 -16.89 -19.17 -6.42
CA PHE A 42 -17.88 -19.99 -5.70
C PHE A 42 -17.35 -20.39 -4.31
N GLY A 43 -18.21 -20.99 -3.49
CA GLY A 43 -17.86 -21.41 -2.13
C GLY A 43 -16.57 -22.24 -2.09
N GLY A 44 -15.62 -21.80 -1.26
CA GLY A 44 -14.32 -22.45 -1.08
C GLY A 44 -13.27 -22.13 -2.17
N TRP A 45 -13.64 -21.45 -3.26
CA TRP A 45 -12.67 -21.04 -4.27
C TRP A 45 -11.81 -19.89 -3.76
N LYS A 46 -10.54 -19.90 -4.14
CA LYS A 46 -9.56 -18.89 -3.73
C LYS A 46 -8.98 -18.22 -4.96
N THR A 47 -8.70 -16.93 -4.84
CA THR A 47 -7.94 -16.17 -5.83
C THR A 47 -6.82 -15.43 -5.13
N TYR A 48 -5.75 -15.17 -5.87
CA TYR A 48 -4.62 -14.40 -5.42
C TYR A 48 -4.28 -13.37 -6.48
N TYR A 49 -4.11 -12.12 -6.06
CA TYR A 49 -3.81 -11.02 -6.95
C TYR A 49 -3.01 -9.94 -6.22
N TYR A 50 -2.43 -9.06 -7.01
CA TYR A 50 -1.73 -7.85 -6.58
C TYR A 50 -2.46 -6.65 -7.15
N VAL A 51 -2.68 -5.65 -6.30
CA VAL A 51 -3.08 -4.31 -6.70
C VAL A 51 -2.03 -3.34 -6.19
N SER A 52 -1.64 -2.40 -7.03
CA SER A 52 -0.70 -1.35 -6.63
C SER A 52 -0.98 -0.09 -7.43
N TYR A 53 -0.55 1.02 -6.85
CA TYR A 53 -0.66 2.35 -7.39
C TYR A 53 0.47 3.19 -6.83
N ILE A 54 0.80 4.26 -7.55
CA ILE A 54 1.79 5.24 -7.12
C ILE A 54 1.08 6.49 -6.65
N LEU A 55 1.57 7.08 -5.56
CA LEU A 55 1.13 8.37 -5.06
C LEU A 55 2.28 9.37 -5.13
N THR A 56 1.97 10.62 -5.44
CA THR A 56 2.92 11.70 -5.24
C THR A 56 3.17 11.86 -3.73
N PRO A 57 4.42 12.06 -3.27
CA PRO A 57 4.73 12.22 -1.84
C PRO A 57 4.02 13.39 -1.15
N ILE A 58 3.50 14.34 -1.95
CA ILE A 58 2.77 15.50 -1.45
C ILE A 58 1.54 15.05 -0.67
N GLY A 59 1.48 15.43 0.61
CA GLY A 59 0.41 15.02 1.53
C GLY A 59 0.70 13.78 2.38
N PHE A 60 1.77 13.03 2.10
CA PHE A 60 2.15 11.84 2.88
C PHE A 60 3.52 12.01 3.56
N LEU A 61 4.44 12.76 2.95
CA LEU A 61 5.78 13.00 3.48
C LEU A 61 5.96 14.45 3.94
N PHE A 62 6.28 14.64 5.22
CA PHE A 62 6.41 15.94 5.85
C PHE A 62 7.82 16.15 6.40
N LYS A 63 8.33 17.38 6.31
CA LYS A 63 9.58 17.77 6.99
C LYS A 63 9.28 18.23 8.41
N ASP A 64 10.13 17.87 9.36
CA ASP A 64 10.04 18.43 10.70
C ASP A 64 10.44 19.93 10.66
N LYS A 65 9.71 20.77 11.39
CA LYS A 65 9.99 22.21 11.47
C LYS A 65 11.22 22.51 12.33
N SER A 66 11.48 21.67 13.33
CA SER A 66 12.58 21.82 14.29
C SER A 66 13.89 21.22 13.78
N ASN A 67 13.83 20.11 13.04
CA ASN A 67 15.00 19.46 12.46
C ASN A 67 14.82 19.21 10.95
N PRO A 68 15.49 19.98 10.07
CA PRO A 68 15.38 19.84 8.62
C PRO A 68 15.84 18.49 8.05
N GLN A 69 16.52 17.64 8.83
CA GLN A 69 16.91 16.29 8.42
C GLN A 69 15.83 15.25 8.71
N GLN A 70 14.92 15.52 9.66
CA GLN A 70 13.86 14.60 10.01
C GLN A 70 12.70 14.67 9.03
N ARG A 71 12.13 13.51 8.73
CA ARG A 71 10.96 13.34 7.89
C ARG A 71 9.92 12.52 8.64
N LYS A 72 8.66 12.87 8.46
CA LYS A 72 7.52 12.12 8.96
C LYS A 72 6.70 11.63 7.77
N PHE A 73 6.56 10.32 7.65
CA PHE A 73 5.68 9.69 6.69
C PHE A 73 4.38 9.29 7.37
N ILE A 74 3.24 9.69 6.81
CA ILE A 74 1.90 9.43 7.33
C ILE A 74 1.10 8.76 6.23
N PHE A 75 0.51 7.60 6.52
CA PHE A 75 -0.27 6.82 5.57
C PHE A 75 -1.36 6.02 6.30
N GLU A 76 -2.36 5.57 5.55
CA GLU A 76 -3.39 4.66 6.06
C GLU A 76 -2.86 3.24 6.13
N LEU A 77 -2.93 2.62 7.31
CA LEU A 77 -2.22 1.37 7.60
C LEU A 77 -2.60 0.20 6.67
N LEU A 78 -3.90 0.01 6.42
CA LEU A 78 -4.42 -1.01 5.51
C LEU A 78 -4.55 -0.49 4.07
N GLY A 79 -4.08 0.73 3.80
CA GLY A 79 -4.26 1.42 2.54
C GLY A 79 -5.74 1.52 2.18
N SER A 80 -6.10 0.98 1.01
CA SER A 80 -7.47 0.93 0.51
C SER A 80 -8.08 -0.45 0.75
N PRO A 81 -8.72 -0.71 1.91
CA PRO A 81 -9.40 -1.97 2.13
C PRO A 81 -10.53 -2.13 1.11
N MET A 82 -10.68 -3.33 0.58
CA MET A 82 -11.91 -3.67 -0.10
C MET A 82 -13.04 -3.68 0.93
N LYS A 83 -14.15 -3.01 0.60
CA LYS A 83 -15.34 -2.97 1.44
C LYS A 83 -15.91 -4.39 1.59
N ASP A 84 -16.33 -4.74 2.80
CA ASP A 84 -17.00 -6.01 3.12
C ASP A 84 -16.08 -7.25 3.05
N PHE A 85 -14.78 -7.07 3.33
CA PHE A 85 -13.81 -8.16 3.48
C PHE A 85 -13.44 -8.37 4.95
N LEU A 86 -13.33 -9.64 5.36
CA LEU A 86 -12.67 -10.03 6.59
C LEU A 86 -11.18 -10.27 6.29
N ILE A 87 -10.31 -9.69 7.10
CA ILE A 87 -8.86 -9.90 7.00
C ILE A 87 -8.46 -10.77 8.18
N ASP A 88 -8.02 -11.99 7.89
CA ASP A 88 -7.52 -12.91 8.92
C ASP A 88 -6.11 -12.51 9.38
N ASP A 89 -5.20 -12.26 8.41
CA ASP A 89 -3.83 -11.85 8.66
C ASP A 89 -3.45 -10.63 7.83
N ALA A 90 -2.83 -9.63 8.45
CA ALA A 90 -2.34 -8.42 7.80
C ALA A 90 -0.88 -8.15 8.12
N THR A 91 -0.04 -8.00 7.10
CA THR A 91 1.35 -7.56 7.24
C THR A 91 1.55 -6.24 6.51
N VAL A 92 2.01 -5.22 7.22
CA VAL A 92 2.40 -3.94 6.62
C VAL A 92 3.91 -3.83 6.59
N LYS A 93 4.47 -3.57 5.40
CA LYS A 93 5.89 -3.34 5.20
C LYS A 93 6.10 -1.92 4.69
N VAL A 94 6.93 -1.15 5.40
CA VAL A 94 7.35 0.20 5.00
C VAL A 94 8.82 0.15 4.67
N LEU A 95 9.16 0.46 3.42
CA LEU A 95 10.54 0.53 2.94
C LEU A 95 11.01 1.98 3.07
N LEU A 96 12.11 2.19 3.80
CA LEU A 96 12.76 3.49 3.92
C LEU A 96 14.01 3.52 3.03
N PRO A 97 14.41 4.68 2.49
CA PRO A 97 15.64 4.79 1.71
C PRO A 97 16.88 4.39 2.52
N GLU A 98 17.90 3.90 1.82
CA GLU A 98 19.22 3.63 2.38
C GLU A 98 19.76 4.85 3.17
N GLY A 99 20.37 4.60 4.33
CA GLY A 99 20.86 5.63 5.25
C GLY A 99 19.79 6.28 6.15
N SER A 100 18.53 5.84 6.07
CA SER A 100 17.49 6.28 6.99
C SER A 100 17.65 5.65 8.38
N ILE A 101 17.44 6.45 9.43
CA ILE A 101 17.38 5.95 10.81
C ILE A 101 15.92 5.93 11.25
N TYR A 102 15.41 4.75 11.61
CA TYR A 102 14.07 4.62 12.14
C TYR A 102 13.97 5.26 13.52
N MET A 103 13.11 6.27 13.65
CA MET A 103 12.93 7.04 14.89
C MET A 103 11.72 6.59 15.71
N GLY A 104 10.79 5.83 15.12
CA GLY A 104 9.58 5.36 15.80
C GLY A 104 8.33 5.38 14.93
N LEU A 105 7.34 4.60 15.35
CA LEU A 105 6.03 4.45 14.71
C LEU A 105 4.96 4.95 15.68
N LYS A 106 4.06 5.79 15.17
CA LYS A 106 2.84 6.18 15.87
C LYS A 106 1.66 5.67 15.08
N TYR A 107 0.78 4.93 15.75
CA TYR A 107 -0.43 4.35 15.16
C TYR A 107 -1.63 4.64 16.06
N HIS A 108 -2.83 4.50 15.50
CA HIS A 108 -4.07 4.73 16.21
C HIS A 108 -5.11 3.69 15.80
N GLY A 109 -5.86 3.16 16.76
CA GLY A 109 -6.99 2.28 16.50
C GLY A 109 -6.65 0.86 16.04
N VAL A 110 -5.39 0.43 16.15
CA VAL A 110 -4.95 -0.94 15.86
C VAL A 110 -3.87 -1.37 16.85
N ASN A 111 -3.75 -2.67 17.10
CA ASN A 111 -2.61 -3.25 17.82
C ASN A 111 -1.82 -4.14 16.85
N PHE A 112 -0.51 -4.21 17.04
CA PHE A 112 0.36 -5.08 16.26
C PHE A 112 0.79 -6.26 17.13
N ASP A 113 0.69 -7.47 16.59
CA ASP A 113 1.20 -8.67 17.26
C ASP A 113 2.74 -8.69 17.26
N SER A 114 3.35 -8.15 16.21
CA SER A 114 4.80 -8.02 16.10
C SER A 114 5.20 -6.79 15.28
N ILE A 115 6.33 -6.20 15.65
CA ILE A 115 6.99 -5.12 14.90
C ILE A 115 8.46 -5.51 14.76
N GLY A 116 8.95 -5.56 13.53
CA GLY A 116 10.33 -5.90 13.21
C GLY A 116 10.94 -4.88 12.27
N ILE A 117 12.27 -4.75 12.35
CA ILE A 117 13.07 -3.94 11.43
C ILE A 117 14.06 -4.90 10.78
N SER A 118 14.13 -4.86 9.45
CA SER A 118 15.03 -5.67 8.64
C SER A 118 15.51 -4.85 7.46
N GLU A 119 16.72 -5.13 6.99
CA GLU A 119 17.28 -4.57 5.77
C GLU A 119 16.69 -5.26 4.53
N SER A 120 16.67 -4.56 3.40
CA SER A 120 16.16 -5.12 2.15
C SER A 120 16.87 -4.50 0.96
N HIS A 121 17.37 -5.35 0.07
CA HIS A 121 18.05 -4.87 -1.14
C HIS A 121 17.06 -4.68 -2.30
N SER A 122 17.11 -3.50 -2.89
CA SER A 122 16.45 -3.11 -4.13
C SER A 122 17.50 -2.70 -5.18
N TYR A 123 17.02 -2.05 -6.25
CA TYR A 123 17.90 -1.53 -7.29
C TYR A 123 18.71 -0.35 -6.79
N LEU A 124 20.01 -0.35 -7.11
CA LEU A 124 20.98 0.70 -6.76
C LEU A 124 21.31 0.83 -5.27
N ASP A 125 20.95 -0.16 -4.45
CA ASP A 125 21.33 -0.18 -3.04
C ASP A 125 22.73 -0.78 -2.86
N PHE A 126 23.55 -0.17 -2.00
CA PHE A 126 24.89 -0.66 -1.69
C PHE A 126 24.94 -1.40 -0.35
N TYR A 127 24.30 -0.84 0.68
CA TYR A 127 24.30 -1.37 2.05
C TYR A 127 22.96 -2.00 2.46
N GLY A 128 21.88 -1.76 1.68
CA GLY A 128 20.54 -2.32 1.91
C GLY A 128 19.66 -1.53 2.87
#